data_AF-A0A1G6VZU6-F1
#
_entry.id   AF-A0A1G6VZU6-F1
#
_cell.length_a   1.000
_cell.length_b   1.000
_cell.length_c   1.000
_cell.angle_alpha   90.00
_cell.angle_beta   90.00
_cell.angle_gamma   90.00
#
_symmetry.space_group_name_H-M   'P 1'
#
loop_
_entity.id
_entity.type
_entity.pdbx_description
1 polymer ?
#
loop_
_entity_poly.entity_id
_entity_poly.type
_entity_poly.pdbx_seq_one_letter_code
_entity_poly.pdbx_strand_id
1 'polypeptide(L)'
;MGKQATVVSLEDRAASLRQDRGDNIAIDEITHVVGSLVRGTTHDDDMDSVSTELRELLNYINAAKSELVEMQPKSLSNRDIPDAGEQLDAIVKSTEDAAEAIMDAADAVGQIADELDDEVGGRLAQISTDLFQASSFQDLTGQRITKVTRTLAHLEERLNALADAIGDDYVAPDPEEEIARNEEGVVEDETDLLHGPQLEGEGNSQAEIDAILASFD
;
A
#
# COMPACT_ATOMS: atom_id res chain seq x y z
N MET A 1 -44.84 7.25 -48.81
CA MET A 1 -43.97 6.28 -48.10
C MET A 1 -42.69 7.02 -47.72
N GLY A 2 -42.67 7.66 -46.55
CA GLY A 2 -41.49 8.36 -46.02
C GLY A 2 -40.76 7.43 -45.06
N LYS A 3 -39.49 7.14 -45.34
CA LYS A 3 -38.63 6.27 -44.52
C LYS A 3 -38.17 7.10 -43.31
N GLN A 4 -38.79 6.89 -42.14
CA GLN A 4 -38.32 7.46 -40.88
C GLN A 4 -36.93 6.90 -40.60
N ALA A 5 -35.90 7.74 -40.66
CA ALA A 5 -34.57 7.41 -40.20
C ALA A 5 -34.62 7.31 -38.67
N THR A 6 -34.40 6.11 -38.15
CA THR A 6 -34.34 5.82 -36.72
C THR A 6 -33.14 6.56 -36.14
N VAL A 7 -33.39 7.65 -35.41
CA VAL A 7 -32.36 8.37 -34.67
C VAL A 7 -31.97 7.47 -33.49
N VAL A 8 -30.85 6.77 -33.63
CA VAL A 8 -30.29 5.92 -32.56
C VAL A 8 -29.89 6.82 -31.39
N SER A 9 -30.29 6.45 -30.17
CA SER A 9 -29.98 7.21 -28.95
C SER A 9 -28.47 7.23 -28.68
N LEU A 10 -28.00 8.27 -28.00
CA LEU A 10 -26.63 8.38 -27.48
C LEU A 10 -26.25 7.18 -26.61
N GLU A 11 -27.19 6.73 -25.79
CA GLU A 11 -27.03 5.59 -24.88
C GLU A 11 -26.86 4.29 -25.66
N ASP A 12 -27.62 4.09 -26.76
CA ASP A 12 -27.50 2.91 -27.61
C ASP A 12 -26.17 2.86 -28.37
N ARG A 13 -25.67 4.04 -28.79
CA ARG A 13 -24.37 4.19 -29.46
C ARG A 13 -23.21 3.96 -28.49
N ALA A 14 -23.27 4.53 -27.29
CA ALA A 14 -22.27 4.32 -26.24
C ALA A 14 -22.26 2.86 -25.78
N ALA A 15 -23.43 2.23 -25.64
CA ALA A 15 -23.56 0.82 -25.30
C ALA A 15 -22.99 -0.10 -26.39
N SER A 16 -23.25 0.19 -27.67
CA SER A 16 -22.69 -0.57 -28.79
C SER A 16 -21.15 -0.45 -28.84
N LEU A 17 -20.61 0.74 -28.62
CA LEU A 17 -19.16 0.96 -28.58
C LEU A 17 -18.50 0.22 -27.41
N ARG A 18 -19.13 0.22 -26.22
CA ARG A 18 -18.67 -0.57 -25.06
C ARG A 18 -18.76 -2.07 -25.31
N GLN A 19 -19.79 -2.54 -26.01
CA GLN A 19 -19.98 -3.97 -26.30
C GLN A 19 -18.93 -4.51 -27.29
N ASP A 20 -18.55 -3.70 -28.28
CA ASP A 20 -17.57 -4.12 -29.30
C ASP A 20 -16.11 -4.00 -28.82
N ARG A 21 -15.79 -3.09 -27.88
CA ARG A 21 -14.39 -2.74 -27.54
C ARG A 21 -14.06 -2.69 -26.05
N GLY A 22 -15.01 -2.99 -25.17
CA GLY A 22 -14.81 -2.90 -23.72
C GLY A 22 -14.84 -1.45 -23.21
N ASP A 23 -14.29 -1.22 -22.01
CA ASP A 23 -14.37 0.09 -21.34
C ASP A 23 -13.33 1.13 -21.83
N ASN A 24 -12.38 0.74 -22.70
CA ASN A 24 -11.39 1.65 -23.28
C ASN A 24 -11.81 2.09 -24.71
N ILE A 25 -12.31 3.32 -24.84
CA ILE A 25 -12.72 3.93 -26.12
C ILE A 25 -11.67 4.97 -26.54
N ALA A 26 -11.29 4.98 -27.82
CA ALA A 26 -10.32 5.94 -28.36
C ALA A 26 -10.89 7.37 -28.44
N ILE A 27 -10.06 8.37 -28.15
CA ILE A 27 -10.40 9.81 -28.11
C ILE A 27 -11.02 10.30 -29.44
N ASP A 28 -10.48 9.84 -30.56
CA ASP A 28 -10.95 10.22 -31.89
C ASP A 28 -12.41 9.76 -32.13
N GLU A 29 -12.80 8.65 -31.52
CA GLU A 29 -14.16 8.10 -31.64
C GLU A 29 -15.15 8.87 -30.76
N ILE A 30 -14.76 9.25 -29.53
CA ILE A 30 -15.57 10.12 -28.66
C ILE A 30 -15.82 11.46 -29.36
N THR A 31 -14.77 12.04 -29.95
CA THR A 31 -14.85 13.28 -30.72
C THR A 31 -15.79 13.12 -31.92
N HIS A 32 -15.74 11.97 -32.61
CA HIS A 32 -16.63 11.69 -33.74
C HIS A 32 -18.10 11.51 -33.33
N VAL A 33 -18.35 10.81 -32.22
CA VAL A 33 -19.70 10.59 -31.69
C VAL A 33 -20.31 11.93 -31.26
N VAL A 34 -19.61 12.70 -30.40
CA VAL A 34 -20.07 14.02 -29.94
C VAL A 34 -20.23 14.98 -31.13
N GLY A 35 -19.27 15.00 -32.06
CA GLY A 35 -19.33 15.80 -33.28
C GLY A 35 -20.47 15.40 -34.25
N SER A 36 -21.02 14.19 -34.12
CA SER A 36 -22.19 13.76 -34.91
C SER A 36 -23.52 14.21 -34.29
N LEU A 37 -23.56 14.47 -32.98
CA LEU A 37 -24.77 14.93 -32.26
C LEU A 37 -24.97 16.43 -32.36
N VAL A 38 -23.91 17.20 -32.18
CA VAL A 38 -24.01 18.66 -32.11
C VAL A 38 -24.26 19.28 -33.50
N ARG A 39 -23.91 18.54 -34.57
CA ARG A 39 -24.14 18.90 -35.99
C ARG A 39 -25.61 19.14 -36.36
N GLY A 40 -26.56 18.72 -35.53
CA GLY A 40 -27.99 18.97 -35.73
C GLY A 40 -28.53 20.25 -35.07
N THR A 41 -27.73 20.92 -34.24
CA THR A 41 -28.22 21.95 -33.29
C THR A 41 -27.45 23.27 -33.30
N THR A 42 -26.27 23.37 -33.91
CA THR A 42 -25.40 24.56 -33.85
C THR A 42 -24.83 24.94 -35.23
N HIS A 43 -24.32 26.18 -35.38
CA HIS A 43 -23.62 26.61 -36.59
C HIS A 43 -22.25 25.92 -36.70
N ASP A 44 -21.75 25.72 -37.92
CA ASP A 44 -20.46 25.02 -38.18
C ASP A 44 -19.26 25.68 -37.47
N ASP A 45 -19.26 27.01 -37.27
CA ASP A 45 -18.18 27.71 -36.56
C ASP A 45 -18.15 27.37 -35.04
N ASP A 46 -19.31 27.13 -34.42
CA ASP A 46 -19.41 26.71 -33.01
C ASP A 46 -18.97 25.24 -32.83
N MET A 47 -19.11 24.43 -33.88
CA MET A 47 -18.73 23.01 -33.88
C MET A 47 -17.23 22.81 -33.80
N ASP A 48 -16.46 23.60 -34.53
CA ASP A 48 -15.00 23.53 -34.52
C ASP A 48 -14.43 23.97 -33.17
N SER A 49 -15.07 24.96 -32.52
CA SER A 49 -14.71 25.39 -31.17
C SER A 49 -14.96 24.28 -30.14
N VAL A 50 -16.17 23.71 -30.10
CA VAL A 50 -16.53 22.63 -29.16
C VAL A 50 -15.67 21.38 -29.38
N SER A 51 -15.38 21.04 -30.63
CA SER A 51 -14.52 19.90 -30.96
C SER A 51 -13.07 20.13 -30.52
N THR A 52 -12.59 21.38 -30.57
CA THR A 52 -11.25 21.74 -30.10
C THR A 52 -11.17 21.69 -28.58
N GLU A 53 -12.13 22.28 -27.87
CA GLU A 53 -12.21 22.23 -26.40
C GLU A 53 -12.34 20.79 -25.88
N LEU A 54 -13.14 19.95 -26.54
CA LEU A 54 -13.29 18.55 -26.16
C LEU A 54 -11.98 17.78 -26.33
N ARG A 55 -11.23 18.01 -27.42
CA ARG A 55 -9.91 17.40 -27.62
C ARG A 55 -8.92 17.84 -26.56
N GLU A 56 -8.91 19.12 -26.20
CA GLU A 56 -8.04 19.64 -25.13
C GLU A 56 -8.37 18.99 -23.78
N LEU A 57 -9.65 18.91 -23.43
CA LEU A 57 -10.09 18.25 -22.20
C LEU A 57 -9.73 16.75 -22.18
N LEU A 58 -9.93 16.05 -23.30
CA LEU A 58 -9.56 14.64 -23.41
C LEU A 58 -8.05 14.44 -23.31
N ASN A 59 -7.24 15.30 -23.92
CA ASN A 59 -5.78 15.26 -23.78
C ASN A 59 -5.36 15.47 -22.32
N TYR A 60 -5.99 16.41 -21.62
CA TYR A 60 -5.75 16.64 -20.19
C TYR A 60 -6.10 15.42 -19.34
N ILE A 61 -7.26 14.79 -19.59
CA ILE A 61 -7.69 13.57 -18.88
C ILE A 61 -6.70 12.43 -19.12
N ASN A 62 -6.19 12.25 -20.34
CA ASN A 62 -5.23 11.18 -20.63
C ASN A 62 -3.85 11.45 -20.01
N ALA A 63 -3.40 12.71 -19.98
CA ALA A 63 -2.19 13.07 -19.26
C ALA A 63 -2.32 12.77 -17.76
N ALA A 64 -3.43 13.17 -17.13
CA ALA A 64 -3.72 12.86 -15.74
C ALA A 64 -3.83 11.35 -15.49
N LYS A 65 -4.46 10.59 -16.40
CA LYS A 65 -4.53 9.13 -16.32
C LYS A 65 -3.13 8.50 -16.35
N SER A 66 -2.25 8.97 -17.23
CA SER A 66 -0.86 8.49 -17.32
C SER A 66 -0.11 8.73 -16.01
N GLU A 67 -0.23 9.94 -15.45
CA GLU A 67 0.38 10.28 -14.16
C GLU A 67 -0.14 9.40 -13.01
N LEU A 68 -1.44 9.09 -13.00
CA LEU A 68 -2.02 8.19 -12.00
C LEU A 68 -1.55 6.74 -12.14
N VAL A 69 -1.32 6.26 -13.36
CA VAL A 69 -0.75 4.91 -13.60
C VAL A 69 0.72 4.86 -13.20
N GLU A 70 1.48 5.95 -13.41
CA GLU A 70 2.88 6.04 -12.97
C GLU A 70 3.04 5.94 -11.44
N MET A 71 2.02 6.30 -10.67
CA MET A 71 2.00 6.06 -9.22
C MET A 71 1.87 4.57 -8.85
N GLN A 72 1.55 3.70 -9.80
CA GLN A 72 1.38 2.25 -9.62
C GLN A 72 0.43 1.89 -8.46
N PRO A 73 -0.80 2.46 -8.43
CA PRO A 73 -1.75 2.23 -7.34
C PRO A 73 -2.05 0.75 -7.12
N LYS A 74 -2.06 -0.09 -8.16
CA LYS A 74 -2.27 -1.52 -7.99
C LYS A 74 -1.12 -2.19 -7.26
N SER A 75 0.12 -1.82 -7.58
CA SER A 75 1.32 -2.31 -6.88
C SER A 75 1.33 -1.89 -5.42
N LEU A 76 1.14 -0.60 -5.14
CA LEU A 76 1.09 -0.06 -3.78
C LEU A 76 0.04 -0.79 -2.94
N SER A 77 -1.13 -1.02 -3.51
CA SER A 77 -2.23 -1.65 -2.81
C SER A 77 -2.05 -3.14 -2.55
N ASN A 78 -1.34 -3.88 -3.41
CA ASN A 78 -1.19 -5.33 -3.24
C ASN A 78 0.08 -5.73 -2.48
N ARG A 79 1.04 -4.82 -2.33
CA ARG A 79 2.33 -5.14 -1.71
C ARG A 79 2.76 -4.09 -0.69
N ASP A 80 3.18 -2.92 -1.14
CA ASP A 80 3.91 -1.98 -0.27
C ASP A 80 3.09 -1.49 0.95
N ILE A 81 1.76 -1.35 0.80
CA ILE A 81 0.86 -0.96 1.90
C ILE A 81 0.58 -2.12 2.86
N PRO A 82 0.19 -3.33 2.40
CA PRO A 82 0.16 -4.53 3.23
C PRO A 82 1.45 -4.77 4.02
N ASP A 83 2.61 -4.75 3.36
CA ASP A 83 3.92 -5.02 3.98
C ASP A 83 4.22 -4.01 5.08
N ALA A 84 3.98 -2.72 4.82
CA ALA A 84 4.12 -1.69 5.85
C ALA A 84 3.17 -1.92 7.04
N GLY A 85 1.98 -2.48 6.80
CA GLY A 85 1.06 -2.91 7.85
C GLY A 85 1.64 -4.01 8.72
N GLU A 86 2.16 -5.07 8.11
CA GLU A 86 2.78 -6.21 8.82
C GLU A 86 4.00 -5.79 9.64
N GLN A 87 4.86 -4.94 9.07
CA GLN A 87 6.02 -4.38 9.79
C GLN A 87 5.59 -3.55 11.00
N LEU A 88 4.52 -2.75 10.88
CA LEU A 88 3.99 -1.99 12.01
C LEU A 88 3.38 -2.88 13.10
N ASP A 89 2.70 -3.97 12.73
CA ASP A 89 2.17 -4.94 13.68
C ASP A 89 3.31 -5.68 14.42
N ALA A 90 4.38 -6.04 13.70
CA ALA A 90 5.57 -6.62 14.31
C ALA A 90 6.28 -5.67 15.27
N ILE A 91 6.36 -4.37 14.93
CA ILE A 91 6.86 -3.34 15.84
C ILE A 91 5.99 -3.26 17.10
N VAL A 92 4.66 -3.26 16.96
CA VAL A 92 3.76 -3.26 18.13
C VAL A 92 4.08 -4.44 19.03
N LYS A 93 4.09 -5.66 18.48
CA LYS A 93 4.36 -6.88 19.25
C LYS A 93 5.72 -6.83 19.95
N SER A 94 6.80 -6.50 19.22
CA SER A 94 8.14 -6.42 19.81
C SER A 94 8.22 -5.36 20.92
N THR A 95 7.51 -4.24 20.77
CA THR A 95 7.45 -3.21 21.82
C THR A 95 6.60 -3.61 23.02
N GLU A 96 5.56 -4.41 22.84
CA GLU A 96 4.78 -5.01 23.93
C GLU A 96 5.64 -5.99 24.73
N ASP A 97 6.32 -6.91 24.06
CA ASP A 97 7.22 -7.90 24.69
C ASP A 97 8.35 -7.20 25.48
N ALA A 98 8.93 -6.15 24.91
CA ALA A 98 9.97 -5.37 25.59
C ALA A 98 9.41 -4.61 26.81
N ALA A 99 8.18 -4.09 26.73
CA ALA A 99 7.54 -3.42 27.85
C ALA A 99 7.20 -4.39 28.99
N GLU A 100 6.72 -5.60 28.67
CA GLU A 100 6.48 -6.67 29.64
C GLU A 100 7.78 -7.04 30.37
N ALA A 101 8.87 -7.25 29.63
CA ALA A 101 10.18 -7.55 30.22
C ALA A 101 10.69 -6.42 31.15
N ILE A 102 10.43 -5.15 30.82
CA ILE A 102 10.78 -4.01 31.68
C ILE A 102 9.93 -4.01 32.96
N MET A 103 8.63 -4.32 32.86
CA MET A 103 7.74 -4.41 34.03
C MET A 103 8.15 -5.55 34.95
N ASP A 104 8.48 -6.72 34.41
CA ASP A 104 9.00 -7.86 35.19
C ASP A 104 10.30 -7.49 35.92
N ALA A 105 11.21 -6.78 35.24
CA ALA A 105 12.44 -6.30 35.86
C ALA A 105 12.16 -5.26 36.96
N ALA A 106 11.20 -4.37 36.76
CA ALA A 106 10.79 -3.39 37.76
C ALA A 106 10.18 -4.08 38.99
N ASP A 107 9.37 -5.12 38.80
CA ASP A 107 8.80 -5.92 39.90
C ASP A 107 9.90 -6.63 40.69
N ALA A 108 10.88 -7.22 40.01
CA ALA A 108 12.03 -7.84 40.67
C ALA A 108 12.84 -6.81 41.50
N VAL A 109 13.03 -5.59 40.98
CA VAL A 109 13.67 -4.49 41.74
C VAL A 109 12.84 -4.12 42.97
N GLY A 110 11.51 -4.09 42.86
CA GLY A 110 10.60 -3.84 43.98
C GLY A 110 10.70 -4.90 45.08
N GLN A 111 10.73 -6.17 44.71
CA GLN A 111 10.89 -7.28 45.67
C GLN A 111 12.23 -7.20 46.42
N ILE A 112 13.32 -6.90 45.72
CA ILE A 112 14.64 -6.70 46.35
C ILE A 112 14.61 -5.48 47.29
N ALA A 113 13.86 -4.43 46.93
CA ALA A 113 13.70 -3.26 47.77
C ALA A 113 12.98 -3.57 49.09
N ASP A 114 11.97 -4.44 49.07
CA ASP A 114 11.22 -4.86 50.27
C ASP A 114 12.07 -5.70 51.25
N GLU A 115 13.13 -6.35 50.77
CA GLU A 115 14.10 -7.07 51.61
C GLU A 115 15.10 -6.12 52.31
N LEU A 116 15.11 -4.83 51.95
CA LEU A 116 15.99 -3.80 52.48
C LEU A 116 15.22 -2.82 53.38
N ASP A 117 15.47 -2.87 54.70
CA ASP A 117 14.78 -2.02 55.69
C ASP A 117 15.31 -0.57 55.80
N ASP A 118 16.33 -0.20 55.01
CA ASP A 118 17.04 1.07 55.08
C ASP A 118 16.63 2.08 53.99
N GLU A 119 17.13 3.31 54.09
CA GLU A 119 16.81 4.41 53.16
C GLU A 119 17.05 4.03 51.68
N VAL A 120 17.96 3.08 51.44
CA VAL A 120 18.25 2.53 50.11
C VAL A 120 17.08 1.71 49.58
N GLY A 121 16.47 0.84 50.39
CA GLY A 121 15.28 0.07 50.03
C GLY A 121 14.12 0.97 49.63
N GLY A 122 13.81 1.99 50.45
CA GLY A 122 12.77 2.96 50.13
C GLY A 122 12.99 3.70 48.80
N ARG A 123 14.25 4.01 48.44
CA ARG A 123 14.59 4.63 47.15
C ARG A 123 14.45 3.65 45.98
N LEU A 124 14.82 2.38 46.15
CA LEU A 124 14.64 1.36 45.11
C LEU A 124 13.16 1.08 44.83
N ALA A 125 12.33 1.01 45.87
CA ALA A 125 10.89 0.82 45.72
C ALA A 125 10.24 1.97 44.92
N GLN A 126 10.69 3.21 45.17
CA GLN A 126 10.23 4.36 44.39
C GLN A 126 10.63 4.25 42.91
N ILE A 127 11.90 3.89 42.63
CA ILE A 127 12.39 3.73 41.26
C ILE A 127 11.63 2.61 40.52
N SER A 128 11.36 1.49 41.19
CA SER A 128 10.55 0.40 40.65
C SER A 128 9.13 0.88 40.27
N THR A 129 8.49 1.64 41.16
CA THR A 129 7.17 2.24 40.90
C THR A 129 7.20 3.19 39.71
N ASP A 130 8.22 4.04 39.63
CA ASP A 130 8.39 5.00 38.53
C ASP A 130 8.60 4.28 37.18
N LEU A 131 9.36 3.18 37.16
CA LEU A 131 9.55 2.34 35.97
C LEU A 131 8.25 1.69 35.49
N PHE A 132 7.45 1.16 36.40
CA PHE A 132 6.12 0.62 36.09
C PHE A 132 5.23 1.68 35.44
N GLN A 133 5.19 2.86 36.04
CA GLN A 133 4.32 3.93 35.59
C GLN A 133 4.75 4.48 34.24
N ALA A 134 6.07 4.61 34.01
CA ALA A 134 6.63 5.04 32.73
C ALA A 134 6.36 4.04 31.60
N SER A 135 6.47 2.74 31.89
CA SER A 135 6.27 1.67 30.91
C SER A 135 4.79 1.53 30.49
N SER A 136 3.86 1.96 31.36
CA SER A 136 2.42 1.99 31.04
C SER A 136 2.03 2.94 29.90
N PHE A 137 2.92 3.87 29.51
CA PHE A 137 2.68 4.81 28.39
C PHE A 137 2.70 4.11 27.01
N GLN A 138 3.21 2.87 26.94
CA GLN A 138 3.24 2.06 25.72
C GLN A 138 1.83 1.77 25.18
N ASP A 139 0.80 1.69 26.03
CA ASP A 139 -0.61 1.54 25.62
C ASP A 139 -1.05 2.64 24.63
N LEU A 140 -0.63 3.89 24.86
CA LEU A 140 -0.94 4.99 23.95
C LEU A 140 -0.20 4.87 22.61
N THR A 141 1.01 4.31 22.63
CA THR A 141 1.82 4.09 21.41
C THR A 141 1.21 2.96 20.58
N GLY A 142 0.84 1.85 21.21
CA GLY A 142 0.10 0.75 20.57
C GLY A 142 -1.17 1.26 19.90
N GLN A 143 -2.02 1.99 20.62
CA GLN A 143 -3.25 2.58 20.07
C GLN A 143 -3.00 3.51 18.87
N ARG A 144 -1.92 4.31 18.90
CA ARG A 144 -1.55 5.20 17.81
C ARG A 144 -1.11 4.39 16.59
N ILE A 145 -0.30 3.35 16.76
CA ILE A 145 0.13 2.49 15.66
C ILE A 145 -1.08 1.74 15.07
N THR A 146 -1.98 1.19 15.90
CA THR A 146 -3.23 0.57 15.42
C THR A 146 -4.10 1.56 14.61
N LYS A 147 -4.04 2.85 14.91
CA LYS A 147 -4.73 3.87 14.10
C LYS A 147 -4.04 4.08 12.74
N VAL A 148 -2.71 4.04 12.71
CA VAL A 148 -1.93 4.10 11.47
C VAL A 148 -2.21 2.88 10.60
N THR A 149 -2.17 1.67 11.15
CA THR A 149 -2.45 0.43 10.39
C THR A 149 -3.86 0.43 9.81
N ARG A 150 -4.89 0.86 10.56
CA ARG A 150 -6.24 1.08 10.01
C ARG A 150 -6.30 2.11 8.88
N THR A 151 -5.48 3.15 8.97
CA THR A 151 -5.41 4.19 7.92
C THR A 151 -4.75 3.63 6.65
N LEU A 152 -3.71 2.80 6.80
CA LEU A 152 -3.09 2.07 5.70
C LEU A 152 -4.08 1.10 5.04
N ALA A 153 -4.84 0.33 5.81
CA ALA A 153 -5.89 -0.54 5.26
C ALA A 153 -6.96 0.22 4.47
N HIS A 154 -7.36 1.41 4.93
CA HIS A 154 -8.27 2.27 4.15
C HIS A 154 -7.57 2.84 2.90
N LEU A 155 -6.28 3.16 2.97
CA LEU A 155 -5.51 3.61 1.81
C LEU A 155 -5.45 2.50 0.74
N GLU A 156 -5.20 1.26 1.16
CA GLU A 156 -5.23 0.06 0.32
C GLU A 156 -6.56 -0.05 -0.44
N GLU A 157 -7.69 -0.01 0.26
CA GLU A 157 -9.02 -0.08 -0.38
C GLU A 157 -9.22 1.04 -1.43
N ARG A 158 -8.73 2.25 -1.13
CA ARG A 158 -8.82 3.39 -2.06
C ARG A 158 -7.90 3.25 -3.27
N LEU A 159 -6.70 2.71 -3.08
CA LEU A 159 -5.76 2.47 -4.16
C LEU A 159 -6.24 1.35 -5.08
N ASN A 160 -6.80 0.27 -4.53
CA ASN A 160 -7.48 -0.76 -5.33
C ASN A 160 -8.64 -0.19 -6.15
N ALA A 161 -9.52 0.61 -5.53
CA ALA A 161 -10.62 1.24 -6.27
C ALA A 161 -10.13 2.21 -7.36
N LEU A 162 -9.02 2.93 -7.10
CA LEU A 162 -8.39 3.81 -8.08
C LEU A 162 -7.79 3.01 -9.25
N ALA A 163 -7.07 1.92 -8.95
CA ALA A 163 -6.48 1.03 -9.95
C ALA A 163 -7.56 0.46 -10.87
N ASP A 164 -8.65 -0.07 -10.30
CA ASP A 164 -9.79 -0.59 -11.07
C ASP A 164 -10.43 0.51 -11.95
N ALA A 165 -10.52 1.75 -11.45
CA ALA A 165 -11.12 2.86 -12.19
C ALA A 165 -10.26 3.33 -13.39
N ILE A 166 -8.94 3.25 -13.28
CA ILE A 166 -8.02 3.65 -14.35
C ILE A 166 -7.60 2.47 -15.25
N GLY A 167 -7.91 1.23 -14.84
CA GLY A 167 -7.48 0.01 -15.52
C GLY A 167 -5.98 -0.25 -15.33
N ASP A 168 -5.45 0.06 -14.15
CA ASP A 168 -4.09 -0.30 -13.76
C ASP A 168 -4.07 -1.75 -13.25
N ASP A 169 -3.55 -2.64 -14.10
CA ASP A 169 -3.37 -4.06 -13.79
C ASP A 169 -1.92 -4.39 -13.40
N TYR A 170 -1.04 -3.38 -13.32
CA TYR A 170 0.38 -3.61 -13.07
C TYR A 170 0.65 -3.82 -11.58
N VAL A 171 1.17 -4.99 -11.23
CA VAL A 171 1.72 -5.28 -9.92
C VAL A 171 3.24 -5.39 -10.09
N ALA A 172 4.02 -4.58 -9.37
CA ALA A 172 5.46 -4.69 -9.45
C ALA A 172 5.90 -6.05 -8.89
N PRO A 173 6.90 -6.71 -9.52
CA PRO A 173 7.50 -7.92 -8.99
C PRO A 173 8.18 -7.61 -7.65
N ASP A 174 8.10 -8.56 -6.72
CA ASP A 174 8.72 -8.47 -5.39
C ASP A 174 10.25 -8.30 -5.52
N PRO A 175 10.85 -7.27 -4.91
CA PRO A 175 12.31 -7.13 -4.87
C PRO A 175 13.01 -8.36 -4.26
N GLU A 176 12.36 -9.08 -3.34
CA GLU A 176 12.93 -10.27 -2.70
C GLU A 176 12.96 -11.50 -3.64
N GLU A 177 12.07 -11.55 -4.64
CA GLU A 177 12.17 -12.54 -5.72
C GLU A 177 13.32 -12.23 -6.70
N GLU A 178 13.83 -10.99 -6.69
CA GLU A 178 14.87 -10.50 -7.59
C GLU A 178 16.27 -10.48 -6.96
N ILE A 179 16.52 -11.31 -5.93
CA ILE A 179 17.89 -11.58 -5.46
C ILE A 179 18.62 -12.32 -6.58
N ALA A 180 19.40 -11.57 -7.38
CA ALA A 180 20.26 -12.13 -8.40
C ALA A 180 21.28 -13.05 -7.72
N ARG A 181 21.12 -14.35 -7.93
CA ARG A 181 22.08 -15.37 -7.49
C ARG A 181 22.90 -15.81 -8.68
N ASN A 182 24.22 -15.83 -8.50
CA ASN A 182 25.12 -16.36 -9.51
C ASN A 182 24.95 -17.90 -9.69
N GLU A 183 25.69 -18.49 -10.62
CA GLU A 183 25.64 -19.95 -10.91
C GLU A 183 26.00 -20.83 -9.70
N GLU A 184 26.60 -20.26 -8.65
CA GLU A 184 26.99 -20.93 -7.40
C GLU A 184 25.98 -20.68 -6.25
N GLY A 185 24.88 -19.97 -6.51
CA GLY A 185 23.83 -19.69 -5.55
C GLY A 185 24.11 -18.53 -4.58
N VAL A 186 25.19 -17.78 -4.81
CA VAL A 186 25.60 -16.63 -3.99
C VAL A 186 24.93 -15.36 -4.52
N VAL A 187 24.41 -14.54 -3.60
CA VAL A 187 23.80 -13.23 -3.89
C VAL A 187 24.86 -12.29 -4.50
N GLU A 188 24.57 -11.69 -5.65
CA GLU A 188 25.52 -10.87 -6.39
C GLU A 188 25.83 -9.52 -5.74
N ASP A 189 24.92 -8.96 -4.94
CA ASP A 189 25.10 -7.69 -4.23
C ASP A 189 24.93 -7.86 -2.70
N GLU A 190 25.97 -7.55 -1.92
CA GLU A 190 25.93 -7.63 -0.45
C GLU A 190 24.96 -6.61 0.16
N THR A 191 24.55 -5.57 -0.57
CA THR A 191 23.52 -4.63 -0.10
C THR A 191 22.12 -5.23 -0.10
N ASP A 192 21.87 -6.26 -0.91
CA ASP A 192 20.65 -7.08 -0.87
C ASP A 192 20.62 -8.02 0.37
N LEU A 193 21.72 -8.09 1.14
CA LEU A 193 21.76 -8.81 2.41
C LEU A 193 21.47 -7.91 3.62
N LEU A 194 21.33 -6.59 3.42
CA LEU A 194 21.13 -5.60 4.48
C LEU A 194 19.64 -5.41 4.78
N HIS A 195 18.94 -6.49 5.13
CA HIS A 195 17.58 -6.39 5.65
C HIS A 195 17.57 -6.20 7.17
N GLY A 196 16.52 -5.53 7.67
CA GLY A 196 16.26 -5.37 9.10
C GLY A 196 15.98 -6.72 9.79
N PRO A 197 15.71 -6.72 11.11
CA PRO A 197 15.33 -7.94 11.80
C PRO A 197 14.14 -8.61 11.09
N GLN A 198 14.33 -9.87 10.68
CA GLN A 198 13.31 -10.66 9.98
C GLN A 198 12.08 -10.86 10.85
N LEU A 199 10.90 -10.83 10.22
CA LEU A 199 9.64 -11.13 10.88
C LEU A 199 9.65 -12.55 11.45
N GLU A 200 8.86 -12.78 12.49
CA GLU A 200 8.84 -14.06 13.19
C GLU A 200 8.31 -15.18 12.26
N GLY A 201 9.18 -16.12 11.90
CA GLY A 201 8.87 -17.21 10.95
C GLY A 201 9.44 -17.02 9.54
N GLU A 202 9.91 -15.82 9.21
CA GLU A 202 10.58 -15.48 7.93
C GLU A 202 12.11 -15.67 7.99
N GLY A 203 12.66 -15.91 9.18
CA GLY A 203 14.08 -16.21 9.37
C GLY A 203 14.42 -17.67 9.00
N ASN A 204 15.64 -17.91 8.54
CA ASN A 204 16.14 -19.27 8.32
C ASN A 204 15.94 -20.09 9.61
N SER A 205 15.26 -21.23 9.48
CA SER A 205 15.11 -22.14 10.60
C SER A 205 16.48 -22.68 11.03
N GLN A 206 16.63 -23.05 12.30
CA GLN A 206 17.88 -23.65 12.79
C GLN A 206 18.27 -24.89 11.95
N ALA A 207 17.28 -25.63 11.45
CA ALA A 207 17.51 -26.77 10.57
C ALA A 207 18.08 -26.37 9.19
N GLU A 208 17.66 -25.24 8.63
CA GLU A 208 18.21 -24.69 7.39
C GLU A 208 19.62 -24.12 7.60
N ILE A 209 19.85 -23.43 8.71
CA ILE A 209 21.18 -22.95 9.08
C ILE A 209 22.15 -24.13 9.23
N ASP A 210 21.73 -25.19 9.92
CA ASP A 210 22.54 -26.40 10.11
C ASP A 210 22.81 -27.12 8.77
N ALA A 211 21.84 -27.15 7.86
CA ALA A 211 22.01 -27.74 6.52
C ALA A 211 22.98 -26.92 5.65
N ILE A 212 22.90 -25.60 5.72
CA ILE A 212 23.83 -24.69 5.03
C ILE A 212 25.25 -24.87 5.59
N LEU A 213 25.42 -24.86 6.91
CA LEU A 213 26.72 -25.04 7.56
C LEU A 213 27.34 -26.41 7.26
N ALA A 214 26.53 -27.47 7.20
CA ALA A 214 26.99 -28.81 6.81
C ALA A 214 27.39 -28.92 5.34
N SER A 215 26.97 -27.99 4.48
CA SER A 215 27.36 -27.95 3.07
C SER A 215 28.72 -27.29 2.81
N PHE A 216 29.30 -26.63 3.83
CA PHE A 216 30.62 -25.99 3.77
C PHE A 216 31.77 -26.87 4.30
N ASP A 217 31.47 -28.06 4.84
CA ASP A 217 32.42 -29.09 5.29
C ASP A 217 32.55 -30.23 4.25
#